data_AF-A0A2W5MA40-F1
#
_entry.id   AF-A0A2W5MA40-F1
#
_cell.length_a   1.000
_cell.length_b   1.000
_cell.length_c   1.000
_cell.angle_alpha   90.00
_cell.angle_beta   90.00
_cell.angle_gamma   90.00
#
_symmetry.space_group_name_H-M   'P 1'
#
loop_
_entity.id
_entity.type
_entity.pdbx_description
1 polymer ?
#
loop_
_entity_poly.entity_id
_entity_poly.type
_entity_poly.pdbx_seq_one_letter_code
_entity_poly.pdbx_strand_id
1 'polypeptide(L)'
;MTAFERDMVHVVDDLRALNWQSAFALGKGHPLKRSPHFWPWHEDIHHVEGWASDLRSAGDPALTEIARRYDHVAAELRAGPRIPSTDEVVARYAAGEVGDRTARYVLGMEVGEFYEAVAARGLPPWSGSRAEDDE
;
A
#
# COMPACT_ATOMS: atom_id res chain seq x y z
N MET A 1 -20.61 -11.87 9.56
CA MET A 1 -19.31 -11.32 9.18
C MET A 1 -18.93 -11.91 7.85
N THR A 2 -19.24 -11.22 6.75
CA THR A 2 -18.72 -11.57 5.44
C THR A 2 -17.20 -11.38 5.49
N ALA A 3 -16.43 -12.42 5.17
CA ALA A 3 -15.01 -12.23 4.90
C ALA A 3 -14.91 -11.12 3.85
N PHE A 4 -14.24 -10.01 4.17
CA PHE A 4 -13.93 -9.03 3.14
C PHE A 4 -13.09 -9.79 2.11
N GLU A 5 -13.65 -9.98 0.92
CA GLU A 5 -12.92 -10.53 -0.20
C GLU A 5 -11.69 -9.65 -0.41
N ARG A 6 -10.51 -10.28 -0.35
CA ARG A 6 -9.26 -9.57 -0.47
C ARG A 6 -9.20 -8.89 -1.84
N ASP A 7 -9.14 -7.57 -1.83
CA ASP A 7 -9.23 -6.71 -3.00
C ASP A 7 -8.00 -5.80 -3.12
N MET A 8 -7.97 -4.94 -4.15
CA MET A 8 -6.82 -4.09 -4.45
C MET A 8 -6.36 -3.22 -3.26
N VAL A 9 -7.29 -2.83 -2.36
CA VAL A 9 -6.94 -2.07 -1.16
C VAL A 9 -5.98 -2.86 -0.26
N HIS A 10 -6.27 -4.15 -0.05
CA HIS A 10 -5.45 -5.01 0.79
C HIS A 10 -4.07 -5.26 0.17
N VAL A 11 -4.03 -5.49 -1.14
CA VAL A 11 -2.80 -5.72 -1.89
C VAL A 11 -1.90 -4.48 -1.86
N VAL A 12 -2.49 -3.30 -2.07
CA VAL A 12 -1.76 -2.03 -1.96
C VAL A 12 -1.24 -1.84 -0.54
N ASP A 13 -2.07 -2.06 0.49
CA ASP A 13 -1.65 -1.86 1.88
C ASP A 13 -0.48 -2.77 2.29
N ASP A 14 -0.51 -4.05 1.87
CA ASP A 14 0.61 -4.97 2.06
C ASP A 14 1.87 -4.52 1.33
N LEU A 15 1.74 -4.03 0.09
CA LEU A 15 2.86 -3.43 -0.64
C LEU A 15 3.46 -2.24 0.13
N ARG A 16 2.62 -1.44 0.81
CA ARG A 16 3.09 -0.34 1.69
C ARG A 16 3.85 -0.83 2.90
N ALA A 17 3.31 -1.82 3.60
CA ALA A 17 3.99 -2.42 4.74
C ALA A 17 5.35 -2.97 4.33
N LEU A 18 5.43 -3.66 3.18
CA LEU A 18 6.68 -4.23 2.68
C LEU A 18 7.71 -3.19 2.24
N ASN A 19 7.30 -2.10 1.59
CA ASN A 19 8.20 -1.00 1.24
C ASN A 19 8.81 -0.35 2.49
N TRP A 20 8.01 -0.17 3.53
CA TRP A 20 8.52 0.33 4.82
C TRP A 20 9.48 -0.65 5.47
N GLN A 21 9.11 -1.94 5.54
CA GLN A 21 9.94 -2.98 6.16
C GLN A 21 11.28 -3.16 5.44
N SER A 22 11.28 -3.18 4.10
CA SER A 22 12.53 -3.23 3.32
C SER A 22 13.39 -2.00 3.53
N ALA A 23 12.82 -0.79 3.53
CA ALA A 23 13.57 0.45 3.77
C ALA A 23 14.22 0.51 5.17
N PHE A 24 13.58 -0.07 6.18
CA PHE A 24 14.15 -0.23 7.52
C PHE A 24 15.24 -1.31 7.55
N ALA A 25 14.95 -2.50 7.01
CA ALA A 25 15.88 -3.63 7.03
C ALA A 25 17.18 -3.35 6.28
N LEU A 26 17.12 -2.63 5.16
CA LEU A 26 18.31 -2.25 4.38
C LEU A 26 19.21 -1.23 5.12
N GLY A 27 18.76 -0.59 6.19
CA GLY A 27 19.58 0.40 6.92
C GLY A 27 19.90 1.65 6.09
N LYS A 28 20.68 2.60 6.64
CA LYS A 28 21.07 3.83 5.91
C LYS A 28 22.24 3.52 4.95
N GLY A 29 22.18 4.03 3.72
CA GLY A 29 23.28 3.97 2.76
C GLY A 29 23.41 2.65 1.97
N HIS A 30 22.55 1.67 2.20
CA HIS A 30 22.56 0.44 1.41
C HIS A 30 22.14 0.73 -0.04
N PRO A 31 22.82 0.16 -1.06
CA PRO A 31 22.62 0.50 -2.47
C PRO A 31 21.20 0.23 -2.97
N LEU A 32 20.56 -0.80 -2.42
CA LEU A 32 19.16 -1.11 -2.72
C LEU A 32 18.17 -0.18 -1.99
N LYS A 33 18.57 0.60 -0.98
CA LYS A 33 17.64 1.37 -0.15
C LYS A 33 16.84 2.34 -1.02
N ARG A 34 15.54 2.06 -1.17
CA ARG A 34 14.57 2.98 -1.79
C ARG A 34 13.96 3.87 -0.73
N SER A 35 13.38 4.99 -1.17
CA SER A 35 12.52 5.80 -0.31
C SER A 35 11.39 4.91 0.22
N PRO A 36 11.01 4.98 1.51
CA PRO A 36 9.79 4.32 2.02
C PRO A 36 8.51 4.89 1.36
N HIS A 37 8.65 5.91 0.52
CA HIS A 37 7.59 6.49 -0.29
C HIS A 37 7.77 6.23 -1.79
N PHE A 38 8.62 5.28 -2.18
CA PHE A 38 8.67 4.79 -3.56
C PHE A 38 7.54 3.78 -3.76
N TRP A 39 6.73 3.95 -4.80
CA TRP A 39 5.49 3.18 -5.01
C TRP A 39 5.41 2.66 -6.45
N PRO A 40 5.80 1.42 -6.73
CA PRO A 40 5.58 0.84 -8.05
C PRO A 40 4.08 0.66 -8.26
N TRP A 41 3.49 1.34 -9.25
CA TRP A 41 2.05 1.29 -9.53
C TRP A 41 1.62 -0.18 -9.54
N HIS A 42 0.41 -0.52 -9.07
CA HIS A 42 -0.01 -1.94 -9.06
C HIS A 42 0.00 -2.56 -10.47
N GLU A 43 -0.02 -1.72 -11.50
CA GLU A 43 0.14 -2.06 -12.92
C GLU A 43 1.59 -2.41 -13.30
N ASP A 44 2.57 -1.96 -12.51
CA ASP A 44 4.01 -2.21 -12.69
C ASP A 44 4.45 -3.48 -11.94
N ILE A 45 3.77 -4.59 -12.19
CA ILE A 45 4.07 -5.85 -11.52
C ILE A 45 5.54 -6.29 -11.64
N HIS A 46 6.18 -5.98 -12.76
CA HIS A 46 7.59 -6.22 -13.01
C HIS A 46 8.52 -5.46 -12.07
N HIS A 47 8.11 -4.27 -11.59
CA HIS A 47 8.87 -3.55 -10.57
C HIS A 47 8.79 -4.25 -9.21
N VAL A 48 7.65 -4.86 -8.87
CA VAL A 48 7.47 -5.63 -7.63
C VAL A 48 8.32 -6.91 -7.69
N GLU A 49 8.27 -7.64 -8.81
CA GLU A 49 9.06 -8.85 -9.06
C GLU A 49 10.58 -8.56 -9.04
N GLY A 50 11.01 -7.51 -9.75
CA GLY A 50 12.41 -7.09 -9.78
C GLY A 50 12.90 -6.71 -8.38
N TRP A 51 12.06 -6.06 -7.59
CA TRP A 51 12.40 -5.71 -6.22
C TRP A 51 12.53 -6.92 -5.30
N ALA A 52 11.64 -7.91 -5.41
CA ALA A 52 11.78 -9.18 -4.70
C ALA A 52 13.12 -9.88 -5.05
N SER A 53 13.49 -9.86 -6.34
CA SER A 53 14.76 -10.42 -6.81
C SER A 53 15.98 -9.71 -6.24
N ASP A 54 15.98 -8.37 -6.23
CA ASP A 54 17.04 -7.55 -5.66
C ASP A 54 17.24 -7.86 -4.16
N LEU A 55 16.14 -7.88 -3.40
CA LEU A 55 16.16 -8.15 -1.96
C LEU A 55 16.68 -9.57 -1.64
N ARG A 56 16.29 -10.57 -2.43
CA ARG A 56 16.78 -11.95 -2.29
C ARG A 56 18.29 -12.04 -2.58
N SER A 57 18.76 -11.28 -3.57
CA SER A 57 20.17 -11.26 -3.98
C SER A 57 21.09 -10.58 -2.96
N ALA A 58 20.55 -9.83 -2.01
CA ALA A 58 21.32 -9.20 -0.93
C ALA A 58 21.88 -10.20 0.09
N GLY A 59 21.38 -11.45 0.11
CA GLY A 59 21.93 -12.53 0.95
C GLY A 59 21.61 -12.43 2.45
N ASP A 60 20.74 -11.51 2.85
CA ASP A 60 20.25 -11.37 4.23
C ASP A 60 18.96 -12.20 4.42
N PRO A 61 18.87 -13.08 5.45
CA PRO A 61 17.65 -13.83 5.75
C PRO A 61 16.41 -12.95 5.97
N ALA A 62 16.53 -11.78 6.61
CA ALA A 62 15.42 -10.86 6.84
C ALA A 62 14.92 -10.27 5.51
N LEU A 63 15.84 -9.89 4.61
CA LEU A 63 15.49 -9.40 3.27
C LEU A 63 14.89 -10.51 2.41
N THR A 64 15.34 -11.76 2.58
CA THR A 64 14.79 -12.93 1.90
C THR A 64 13.34 -13.20 2.30
N GLU A 65 13.00 -13.03 3.57
CA GLU A 65 11.61 -13.17 4.03
C GLU A 65 10.73 -12.04 3.49
N ILE A 66 11.23 -10.80 3.49
CA ILE A 66 10.52 -9.67 2.88
C ILE A 66 10.33 -9.92 1.37
N ALA A 67 11.33 -10.45 0.68
CA ALA A 67 11.23 -10.83 -0.73
C ALA A 67 10.14 -11.87 -1.01
N ARG A 68 10.01 -12.91 -0.16
CA ARG A 68 8.91 -13.89 -0.30
C ARG A 68 7.54 -13.27 -0.19
N ARG A 69 7.38 -12.24 0.66
CA ARG A 69 6.11 -11.52 0.79
C ARG A 69 5.85 -10.62 -0.42
N TYR A 70 6.88 -10.02 -1.03
CA TYR A 70 6.72 -9.37 -2.33
C TYR A 70 6.34 -10.36 -3.43
N ASP A 71 6.89 -11.57 -3.46
CA ASP A 71 6.49 -12.61 -4.42
C ASP A 71 5.01 -12.98 -4.28
N HIS A 72 4.50 -13.03 -3.03
CA HIS A 72 3.08 -13.24 -2.77
C HIS A 72 2.23 -12.11 -3.31
N VAL A 73 2.56 -10.85 -2.99
CA VAL A 73 1.86 -9.66 -3.53
C VAL A 73 1.90 -9.64 -5.06
N ALA A 74 3.03 -9.99 -5.68
CA ALA A 74 3.12 -10.10 -7.13
C ALA A 74 2.20 -11.21 -7.68
N ALA A 75 2.06 -12.35 -7.00
CA ALA A 75 1.12 -13.39 -7.41
C ALA A 75 -0.34 -12.90 -7.37
N GLU A 76 -0.69 -12.11 -6.37
CA GLU A 76 -2.04 -11.51 -6.26
C GLU A 76 -2.29 -10.48 -7.35
N LEU A 77 -1.33 -9.59 -7.62
CA LEU A 77 -1.41 -8.65 -8.73
C LEU A 77 -1.59 -9.37 -10.08
N ARG A 78 -0.89 -10.50 -10.32
CA ARG A 78 -1.09 -11.33 -11.53
C ARG A 78 -2.48 -11.92 -11.61
N ALA A 79 -3.07 -12.27 -10.47
CA ALA A 79 -4.42 -12.81 -10.40
C ALA A 79 -5.49 -11.76 -10.71
N GLY A 80 -5.14 -10.46 -10.67
CA GLY A 80 -6.07 -9.36 -10.93
C GLY A 80 -7.07 -9.20 -9.79
N PRO A 81 -6.66 -8.67 -8.63
CA PRO A 81 -7.58 -8.51 -7.51
C PRO A 81 -8.68 -7.53 -7.88
N ARG A 82 -9.89 -7.74 -7.35
CA ARG A 82 -11.01 -6.82 -7.56
C ARG A 82 -10.58 -5.40 -7.21
N ILE A 83 -10.85 -4.45 -8.10
CA ILE A 83 -10.66 -3.03 -7.81
C ILE A 83 -11.96 -2.51 -7.20
N PRO A 84 -11.96 -2.03 -5.95
CA PRO A 84 -13.16 -1.47 -5.34
C PRO A 84 -13.59 -0.18 -6.03
N SER A 85 -14.89 0.10 -6.01
CA SER A 85 -15.42 1.37 -6.48
C SER A 85 -14.92 2.54 -5.63
N THR A 86 -14.96 3.76 -6.19
CA THR A 86 -14.65 4.98 -5.43
C THR A 86 -15.46 5.10 -4.14
N ASP A 87 -16.74 4.71 -4.17
CA ASP A 87 -17.61 4.74 -3.00
C ASP A 87 -17.12 3.80 -1.90
N GLU A 88 -16.72 2.58 -2.27
CA GLU A 88 -16.16 1.61 -1.32
C GLU A 88 -14.85 2.11 -0.71
N VAL A 89 -13.93 2.64 -1.51
CA VAL A 89 -12.64 3.14 -1.02
C VAL A 89 -12.83 4.35 -0.11
N VAL A 90 -13.69 5.30 -0.49
CA VAL A 90 -14.00 6.48 0.31
C VAL A 90 -14.70 6.09 1.62
N ALA A 91 -15.60 5.10 1.60
CA ALA A 91 -16.23 4.58 2.82
C ALA A 91 -15.20 3.98 3.79
N ARG A 92 -14.25 3.18 3.29
CA ARG A 92 -13.15 2.63 4.11
C ARG A 92 -12.23 3.71 4.66
N TYR A 93 -11.95 4.74 3.87
CA TYR A 93 -11.19 5.90 4.32
C TYR A 93 -11.91 6.65 5.44
N ALA A 94 -13.21 6.90 5.29
CA ALA A 94 -14.02 7.57 6.32
C ALA A 94 -14.16 6.75 7.61
N ALA A 95 -14.17 5.42 7.49
CA ALA A 95 -14.14 4.51 8.63
C ALA A 95 -12.77 4.42 9.33
N GLY A 96 -11.73 5.04 8.75
CA GLY A 96 -10.36 4.96 9.28
C GLY A 96 -9.66 3.62 9.02
N GLU A 97 -10.22 2.78 8.15
CA GLU A 97 -9.65 1.48 7.78
C GLU A 97 -8.43 1.64 6.87
N VAL A 98 -8.39 2.71 6.06
CA VAL A 98 -7.28 3.03 5.16
C VAL A 98 -6.90 4.50 5.25
N GLY A 99 -5.61 4.78 5.08
CA GLY A 99 -5.11 6.17 4.97
C GLY A 99 -5.37 6.77 3.59
N ASP A 100 -5.31 8.10 3.52
CA ASP A 100 -5.44 8.92 2.29
C ASP A 100 -4.54 8.40 1.15
N ARG A 101 -3.28 8.04 1.46
CA ARG A 101 -2.33 7.54 0.48
C ARG A 101 -2.75 6.20 -0.12
N THR A 102 -3.22 5.25 0.70
CA THR A 102 -3.72 3.96 0.19
C THR A 102 -4.93 4.19 -0.70
N ALA A 103 -5.88 5.03 -0.24
CA ALA A 103 -7.09 5.33 -0.97
C ALA A 103 -6.80 5.97 -2.34
N ARG A 104 -5.96 7.01 -2.37
CA ARG A 104 -5.52 7.68 -3.60
C ARG A 104 -4.85 6.72 -4.57
N TYR A 105 -4.00 5.84 -4.04
CA TYR A 105 -3.24 4.91 -4.86
C TYR A 105 -4.12 3.87 -5.54
N VAL A 106 -5.06 3.30 -4.79
CA VAL A 106 -6.04 2.34 -5.33
C VAL A 106 -6.93 2.99 -6.39
N LEU A 107 -7.27 4.27 -6.22
CA LEU A 107 -8.14 5.00 -7.15
C LEU A 107 -7.38 5.67 -8.30
N GLY A 108 -6.05 5.69 -8.25
CA GLY A 108 -5.22 6.44 -9.18
C GLY A 108 -5.48 7.96 -9.18
N MET A 109 -5.93 8.50 -8.05
CA MET A 109 -6.34 9.90 -7.92
C MET A 109 -5.24 10.79 -7.34
N GLU A 110 -5.16 12.00 -7.87
CA GLU A 110 -4.38 13.06 -7.25
C GLU A 110 -4.99 13.51 -5.92
N VAL A 111 -4.20 14.21 -5.08
CA VAL A 111 -4.65 14.58 -3.73
C VAL A 111 -5.90 15.45 -3.74
N GLY A 112 -5.98 16.41 -4.66
CA GLY A 112 -7.12 17.32 -4.78
C GLY A 112 -8.37 16.58 -5.23
N GLU A 113 -8.26 15.76 -6.27
CA GLU A 113 -9.34 14.94 -6.80
C GLU A 113 -9.91 13.99 -5.74
N PHE A 114 -9.04 13.36 -4.94
CA PHE A 114 -9.49 12.51 -3.84
C PHE A 114 -10.28 13.28 -2.79
N TYR A 115 -9.81 14.46 -2.37
CA TYR A 115 -10.54 15.27 -1.39
C TYR A 115 -11.84 15.84 -1.94
N GLU A 116 -11.92 16.16 -3.24
CA GLU A 116 -13.18 16.49 -3.91
C GLU A 116 -14.15 15.30 -3.89
N ALA A 117 -13.66 14.08 -4.15
CA ALA A 117 -14.46 12.86 -4.08
C ALA A 117 -14.98 12.59 -2.66
N VAL A 118 -14.17 12.83 -1.62
CA VAL A 118 -14.59 12.73 -0.21
C VAL A 118 -15.66 13.79 0.11
N ALA A 119 -15.41 15.05 -0.27
CA ALA A 119 -16.33 16.16 0.01
C ALA A 119 -17.68 15.99 -0.70
N ALA A 120 -17.68 15.51 -1.94
CA ALA A 120 -18.90 15.23 -2.71
C ALA A 120 -19.82 14.18 -2.03
N ARG A 121 -19.28 13.38 -1.11
CA ARG A 121 -20.01 12.36 -0.34
C ARG A 121 -20.43 12.84 1.05
N GLY A 122 -20.27 14.14 1.34
CA GLY A 122 -20.64 14.74 2.62
C GLY A 122 -19.78 14.29 3.80
N LEU A 123 -18.61 13.71 3.52
CA LEU A 123 -17.68 13.24 4.53
C LEU A 123 -16.70 14.35 4.88
N PRO A 124 -16.34 14.51 6.16
CA PRO A 124 -15.32 15.49 6.54
C PRO A 124 -13.98 15.10 5.88
N PRO A 125 -13.18 16.06 5.36
CA PRO A 125 -11.78 15.78 5.11
C PRO A 125 -11.20 15.32 6.45
N TRP A 126 -10.62 14.13 6.50
CA TRP A 126 -10.07 13.57 7.74
C TRP A 126 -9.21 14.62 8.45
N SER A 127 -9.74 15.18 9.53
CA SER A 127 -8.95 15.88 10.52
C SER A 127 -8.21 14.77 11.26
N GLY A 128 -6.90 14.67 11.05
CA GLY A 128 -6.05 13.62 11.60
C GLY A 128 -5.98 13.57 13.13
N SER A 129 -7.11 13.33 13.79
CA SER A 129 -7.18 12.86 15.16
C SER A 129 -7.80 11.47 15.11
N ARG A 130 -7.00 10.49 14.67
CA ARG A 130 -6.89 9.36 15.58
C ARG A 130 -6.28 10.03 16.81
N ALA A 131 -7.04 10.12 17.89
CA ALA A 131 -6.42 10.36 19.17
C ALA A 131 -5.25 9.35 19.22
N GLU A 132 -4.03 9.85 19.08
CA GLU A 132 -2.97 9.35 19.94
C GLU A 132 -3.53 9.66 21.33
N ASP A 133 -4.34 8.71 21.81
CA ASP A 133 -4.84 8.70 23.16
C ASP A 133 -3.63 8.86 24.06
N ASP A 134 -3.76 9.79 24.99
CA ASP A 134 -3.01 9.88 26.22
C ASP A 134 -2.41 8.52 26.64
N GLU A 135 -1.09 8.37 26.53
CA GLU A 135 -0.19 7.74 27.52
C GLU A 135 1.30 7.89 27.14
#